data_AF-A0A9J9ESM1-F1
#
_entry.id   AF-A0A9J9ESM1-F1
#
_cell.length_a   1.000
_cell.length_b   1.000
_cell.length_c   1.000
_cell.angle_alpha   90.00
_cell.angle_beta   90.00
_cell.angle_gamma   90.00
#
_symmetry.space_group_name_H-M   'P 1'
#
loop_
_entity.id
_entity.type
_entity.pdbx_description
1 polymer ?
#
loop_
_entity_poly.entity_id
_entity_poly.type
_entity_poly.pdbx_seq_one_letter_code
_entity_poly.pdbx_strand_id
1 'polypeptide(L)'
;MIITRFWPFALILLIICIVYVNSVVNVSAQKGAQCQLSGTNKCKVDLNGVQFSGRFLQNAEVEEELSIELVYPSQYDLQQSYVQGVNMYMGQTALLNTRVATVDNKTVSENLLFLGACSERDMRWQLVLLFVNPATEDEKRVFFNFETHY
;
A
#
# COMPACT_ATOMS: atom_id res chain seq x y z
N MET A 1 31.90 -18.54 41.93
CA MET A 1 31.73 -19.37 40.71
C MET A 1 30.26 -19.36 40.25
N ILE A 2 29.70 -18.18 39.96
CA ILE A 2 28.28 -18.01 39.56
C ILE A 2 28.18 -17.22 38.24
N ILE A 3 29.12 -16.31 37.98
CA ILE A 3 29.12 -15.41 36.81
C ILE A 3 29.31 -16.19 35.48
N THR A 4 30.09 -17.27 35.46
CA THR A 4 30.32 -18.07 34.24
C THR A 4 29.12 -18.91 33.80
N ARG A 5 28.12 -19.08 34.68
CA ARG A 5 26.93 -19.91 34.43
C ARG A 5 25.74 -19.11 33.86
N PHE A 6 25.77 -17.79 33.96
CA PHE A 6 24.70 -16.90 33.47
C PHE A 6 25.04 -16.14 32.18
N TRP A 7 26.29 -16.21 31.71
CA TRP A 7 26.73 -15.66 30.42
C TRP A 7 25.86 -16.06 29.21
N PRO A 8 25.40 -17.32 29.03
CA PRO A 8 24.60 -17.66 27.87
C PRO A 8 23.23 -16.96 27.86
N PHE A 9 22.62 -16.71 29.04
CA PHE A 9 21.34 -16.01 29.14
C PHE A 9 21.48 -14.52 28.81
N ALA A 10 22.58 -13.88 29.21
CA ALA A 10 22.86 -12.49 28.85
C ALA A 10 23.06 -12.33 27.33
N LEU A 11 23.73 -13.29 26.69
CA LEU A 11 23.96 -13.27 25.24
C LEU A 11 22.65 -13.48 24.45
N ILE A 12 21.78 -14.37 24.91
CA ILE A 12 20.44 -14.57 24.31
C ILE A 12 19.59 -13.30 24.44
N LEU A 13 19.56 -12.67 25.62
CA LEU A 13 18.84 -11.40 25.84
C LEU A 13 19.36 -10.29 24.93
N LEU A 14 20.68 -10.19 24.75
CA LEU A 14 21.29 -9.21 23.86
C LEU A 14 20.90 -9.43 22.39
N ILE A 15 20.88 -10.70 21.92
CA ILE A 15 20.42 -11.03 20.57
C ILE A 15 18.94 -10.68 20.39
N ILE A 16 18.09 -11.01 21.36
CA ILE A 16 16.65 -10.66 21.30
C ILE A 16 16.45 -9.15 21.22
N CYS A 17 17.18 -8.37 22.02
CA CYS A 17 17.13 -6.91 21.97
C CYS A 17 17.55 -6.36 20.60
N ILE A 18 18.62 -6.89 20.01
CA ILE A 18 19.08 -6.48 18.68
C ILE A 18 18.02 -6.79 17.62
N VAL A 19 17.45 -8.00 17.62
CA VAL A 19 16.38 -8.38 16.68
C VAL A 19 15.15 -7.50 16.87
N TYR A 20 14.76 -7.24 18.11
CA TYR A 20 13.61 -6.40 18.43
C TYR A 20 13.80 -4.97 17.92
N VAL A 21 14.93 -4.32 18.20
CA VAL A 21 15.20 -2.95 17.73
C VAL A 21 15.19 -2.89 16.20
N ASN A 22 15.84 -3.82 15.51
CA ASN A 22 15.82 -3.87 14.04
C ASN A 22 14.40 -4.10 13.48
N SER A 23 13.58 -4.91 14.15
CA SER A 23 12.19 -5.13 13.74
C SER A 23 11.35 -3.87 13.88
N VAL A 24 11.48 -3.13 14.98
CA VAL A 24 10.72 -1.88 15.23
C VAL A 24 11.12 -0.77 14.26
N VAL A 25 12.41 -0.67 13.92
CA VAL A 25 12.89 0.29 12.91
C VAL A 25 12.33 -0.03 11.53
N ASN A 26 12.35 -1.31 11.12
CA ASN A 26 11.75 -1.74 9.85
C ASN A 26 10.24 -1.52 9.79
N VAL A 27 9.51 -1.79 10.87
CA VAL A 27 8.06 -1.52 10.96
C VAL A 27 7.77 -0.02 10.90
N SER A 28 8.62 0.82 11.53
CA SER A 28 8.48 2.28 11.47
C SER A 28 8.77 2.86 10.09
N ALA A 29 9.61 2.20 9.28
CA ALA A 29 9.85 2.56 7.88
C ALA A 29 8.65 2.26 6.97
N GLN A 30 7.71 1.40 7.40
CA GLN A 30 6.43 1.15 6.72
C GLN A 30 5.31 2.11 7.16
N LYS A 31 5.62 3.31 7.64
CA LYS A 31 4.62 4.39 7.82
C LYS A 31 4.10 4.87 6.46
N GLY A 32 3.19 4.11 5.87
CA GLY A 32 2.38 4.58 4.74
C GLY A 32 1.13 5.31 5.24
N ALA A 33 0.54 6.10 4.35
CA ALA A 33 -0.71 6.79 4.64
C ALA A 33 -1.88 6.07 3.96
N GLN A 34 -3.00 5.99 4.67
CA GLN A 34 -4.16 5.21 4.25
C GLN A 34 -5.41 6.09 4.13
N CYS A 35 -6.31 5.72 3.24
CA CYS A 35 -7.61 6.36 3.13
C CYS A 35 -8.65 5.44 2.49
N GLN A 36 -9.93 5.72 2.79
CA GLN A 36 -11.06 4.91 2.36
C GLN A 36 -11.67 5.48 1.09
N LEU A 37 -11.77 4.68 0.04
CA LEU A 37 -12.55 4.95 -1.16
C LEU A 37 -14.01 4.55 -0.90
N SER A 38 -14.71 5.29 -0.02
CA SER A 38 -16.13 5.07 0.28
C SER A 38 -16.98 6.29 -0.11
N GLY A 39 -18.19 6.04 -0.63
CA GLY A 39 -19.20 7.04 -0.97
C GLY A 39 -18.95 7.83 -2.25
N THR A 40 -17.80 8.51 -2.38
CA THR A 40 -17.48 9.35 -3.56
C THR A 40 -16.58 8.68 -4.59
N ASN A 41 -16.22 7.41 -4.35
CA ASN A 41 -15.24 6.64 -5.11
C ASN A 41 -13.89 7.38 -5.27
N LYS A 42 -13.62 8.39 -4.43
CA LYS A 42 -12.43 9.23 -4.48
C LYS A 42 -11.84 9.40 -3.09
N CYS A 43 -10.52 9.38 -3.04
CA CYS A 43 -9.76 9.48 -1.82
C CYS A 43 -8.52 10.35 -2.07
N LYS A 44 -8.15 11.17 -1.07
CA LYS A 44 -6.95 12.02 -1.10
C LYS A 44 -6.15 11.77 0.18
N VAL A 45 -4.85 11.62 0.01
CA VAL A 45 -3.89 11.35 1.09
C VAL A 45 -2.77 12.36 0.99
N ASP A 46 -2.41 12.96 2.13
CA ASP A 46 -1.20 13.78 2.25
C ASP A 46 -0.15 13.01 3.04
N LEU A 47 1.06 12.92 2.50
CA LEU A 47 2.19 12.28 3.16
C LEU A 47 3.41 13.20 3.04
N ASN A 48 3.86 13.76 4.16
CA ASN A 48 4.96 14.71 4.24
C ASN A 48 4.79 15.96 3.33
N GLY A 49 3.56 16.48 3.21
CA GLY A 49 3.25 17.64 2.37
C GLY A 49 3.10 17.31 0.88
N VAL A 50 3.06 16.02 0.55
CA VAL A 50 2.90 15.51 -0.80
C VAL A 50 1.53 14.86 -0.93
N GLN A 51 0.75 15.31 -1.91
CA GLN A 51 -0.62 14.84 -2.11
C GLN A 51 -0.70 13.72 -3.14
N PHE A 52 -1.36 12.63 -2.76
CA PHE A 52 -1.73 11.50 -3.60
C PHE A 52 -3.24 11.37 -3.62
N SER A 53 -3.83 10.94 -4.74
CA SER A 53 -5.26 10.67 -4.80
C SER A 53 -5.58 9.50 -5.72
N GLY A 54 -6.61 8.76 -5.36
CA GLY A 54 -7.19 7.69 -6.16
C GLY A 54 -8.67 7.95 -6.40
N ARG A 55 -9.17 7.57 -7.56
CA ARG A 55 -10.59 7.64 -7.89
C ARG A 55 -11.01 6.47 -8.78
N PHE A 56 -11.96 5.66 -8.34
CA PHE A 56 -12.58 4.69 -9.24
C PHE A 56 -13.46 5.41 -10.26
N LEU A 57 -13.40 4.95 -11.52
CA LEU A 57 -14.21 5.48 -12.61
C LEU A 57 -15.61 4.85 -12.67
N GLN A 58 -15.77 3.67 -12.06
CA GLN A 58 -17.02 2.96 -11.84
C GLN A 58 -17.18 2.57 -10.37
N ASN A 59 -18.27 1.90 -10.02
CA ASN A 59 -18.38 1.24 -8.72
C ASN A 59 -17.45 0.02 -8.69
N ALA A 60 -16.88 -0.26 -7.52
CA ALA A 60 -16.06 -1.46 -7.35
C ALA A 60 -16.98 -2.68 -7.23
N GLU A 61 -16.93 -3.55 -8.23
CA GLU A 61 -17.67 -4.81 -8.30
C GLU A 61 -16.69 -5.97 -8.53
N VAL A 62 -17.05 -7.15 -8.02
CA VAL A 62 -16.24 -8.37 -8.17
C VAL A 62 -16.54 -9.03 -9.51
N GLU A 63 -15.58 -9.79 -10.03
CA GLU A 63 -15.66 -10.49 -11.32
C GLU A 63 -15.85 -9.54 -12.54
N GLU A 64 -15.48 -8.27 -12.39
CA GLU A 64 -15.52 -7.26 -13.44
C GLU A 64 -14.19 -6.51 -13.58
N GLU A 65 -13.96 -5.95 -14.76
CA GLU A 65 -12.85 -5.02 -15.01
C GLU A 65 -13.14 -3.68 -14.34
N LEU A 66 -12.24 -3.20 -13.49
CA LEU A 66 -12.34 -1.93 -12.79
C LEU A 66 -11.26 -0.96 -13.25
N SER A 67 -11.65 0.30 -13.48
CA SER A 67 -10.72 1.39 -13.77
C SER A 67 -10.53 2.30 -12.56
N ILE A 68 -9.28 2.60 -12.23
CA ILE A 68 -8.89 3.57 -11.21
C ILE A 68 -7.94 4.63 -11.79
N GLU A 69 -8.27 5.89 -11.53
CA GLU A 69 -7.41 7.04 -11.80
C GLU A 69 -6.58 7.35 -10.55
N LEU A 70 -5.26 7.39 -10.72
CA LEU A 70 -4.30 7.81 -9.71
C LEU A 70 -3.74 9.17 -10.10
N VAL A 71 -3.65 10.09 -9.13
CA VAL A 71 -3.00 11.39 -9.30
C VAL A 71 -1.95 11.56 -8.22
N TYR A 72 -0.71 11.81 -8.64
CA TYR A 72 0.45 11.95 -7.77
C TYR A 72 1.45 12.95 -8.38
N PRO A 73 2.41 13.49 -7.62
CA PRO A 73 3.38 14.45 -8.17
C PRO A 73 4.30 13.78 -9.19
N SER A 74 4.63 14.50 -10.27
CA SER A 74 5.38 13.94 -11.39
C SER A 74 6.84 13.61 -11.10
N GLN A 75 7.36 13.99 -9.93
CA GLN A 75 8.69 13.62 -9.45
C GLN A 75 8.77 12.20 -8.85
N TYR A 76 7.64 11.49 -8.74
CA TYR A 76 7.59 10.12 -8.23
C TYR A 76 7.19 9.15 -9.33
N ASP A 77 7.81 7.97 -9.33
CA ASP A 77 7.44 6.83 -10.16
C ASP A 77 6.63 5.82 -9.35
N LEU A 78 5.58 5.26 -9.95
CA LEU A 78 4.81 4.18 -9.35
C LEU A 78 5.54 2.84 -9.57
N GLN A 79 6.31 2.41 -8.57
CA GLN A 79 7.15 1.20 -8.65
C GLN A 79 6.40 -0.09 -8.27
N GLN A 80 5.41 0.00 -7.37
CA GLN A 80 4.56 -1.14 -7.04
C GLN A 80 3.10 -0.70 -7.02
N SER A 81 2.24 -1.49 -7.66
CA SER A 81 0.80 -1.29 -7.62
C SER A 81 0.07 -2.63 -7.70
N TYR A 82 -0.64 -2.97 -6.64
CA TYR A 82 -1.45 -4.18 -6.57
C TYR A 82 -2.61 -4.00 -5.60
N VAL A 83 -3.64 -4.81 -5.77
CA VAL A 83 -4.75 -4.95 -4.82
C VAL A 83 -4.65 -6.29 -4.12
N GLN A 84 -4.98 -6.31 -2.83
CA GLN A 84 -5.03 -7.52 -2.02
C GLN A 84 -6.30 -7.54 -1.17
N GLY A 85 -6.78 -8.74 -0.88
CA GLY A 85 -7.86 -8.96 0.08
C GLY A 85 -7.36 -8.81 1.53
N VAL A 86 -8.14 -8.13 2.37
CA VAL A 86 -7.80 -7.89 3.79
C VAL A 86 -8.39 -8.95 4.71
N ASN A 87 -9.64 -9.35 4.48
CA ASN A 87 -10.31 -10.45 5.20
C ASN A 87 -10.37 -11.76 4.41
N MET A 88 -9.70 -11.82 3.25
CA MET A 88 -9.68 -13.00 2.41
C MET A 88 -8.27 -13.21 1.84
N TYR A 89 -7.87 -14.47 1.67
CA TYR A 89 -6.57 -14.81 1.12
C TYR A 89 -6.70 -15.20 -0.36
N MET A 90 -6.59 -14.21 -1.24
CA MET A 90 -6.68 -14.38 -2.70
C MET A 90 -5.39 -14.00 -3.45
N GLY A 91 -4.32 -13.73 -2.71
CA GLY A 91 -3.06 -13.23 -3.28
C GLY A 91 -3.11 -11.75 -3.62
N GLN A 92 -2.26 -11.34 -4.55
CA GLN A 92 -2.10 -9.97 -5.01
C GLN A 92 -2.43 -9.89 -6.50
N THR A 93 -3.34 -9.01 -6.88
CA THR A 93 -3.64 -8.72 -8.28
C THR A 93 -2.94 -7.43 -8.68
N ALA A 94 -2.09 -7.47 -9.69
CA ALA A 94 -1.38 -6.30 -10.18
C ALA A 94 -2.33 -5.28 -10.83
N LEU A 95 -1.97 -4.01 -10.74
CA LEU A 95 -2.62 -2.95 -11.51
C LEU A 95 -1.94 -2.85 -12.88
N LEU A 96 -2.75 -2.81 -13.94
CA LEU A 96 -2.28 -2.64 -15.31
C LEU A 96 -2.43 -1.18 -15.71
N ASN A 97 -1.31 -0.51 -15.92
CA ASN A 97 -1.31 0.86 -16.41
C ASN A 97 -1.78 0.90 -17.88
N THR A 98 -2.81 1.71 -18.17
CA THR A 98 -3.33 1.87 -19.54
C THR A 98 -3.00 3.23 -20.12
N ARG A 99 -2.97 4.26 -19.27
CA ARG A 99 -2.70 5.63 -19.69
C ARG A 99 -1.92 6.37 -18.62
N VAL A 100 -0.96 7.19 -19.06
CA VAL A 100 -0.22 8.13 -18.21
C VAL A 100 -0.13 9.47 -18.92
N ALA A 101 -0.48 10.54 -18.22
CA ALA A 101 -0.30 11.90 -18.68
C ALA A 101 0.28 12.75 -17.55
N THR A 102 1.17 13.68 -17.89
CA THR A 102 1.70 14.66 -16.94
C THR A 102 1.05 16.01 -17.22
N VAL A 103 0.39 16.58 -16.21
CA VAL A 103 -0.29 17.87 -16.27
C VAL A 103 0.04 18.65 -15.00
N ASP A 104 0.52 19.89 -15.14
CA ASP A 104 0.81 20.80 -14.01
C ASP A 104 1.64 20.17 -12.88
N ASN A 105 2.76 19.53 -13.23
CA ASN A 105 3.67 18.84 -12.30
C ASN A 105 3.02 17.69 -11.49
N LYS A 106 1.94 17.13 -12.04
CA LYS A 106 1.26 15.93 -11.53
C LYS A 106 1.17 14.90 -12.64
N THR A 107 1.38 13.65 -12.26
CA THR A 107 1.09 12.51 -13.11
C THR A 107 -0.33 12.05 -12.83
N VAL A 108 -1.13 11.94 -13.89
CA VAL A 108 -2.45 11.32 -13.90
C VAL A 108 -2.30 9.98 -14.61
N SER A 109 -2.62 8.90 -13.93
CA SER A 109 -2.48 7.54 -14.42
C SER A 109 -3.80 6.80 -14.32
N GLU A 110 -4.28 6.26 -15.44
CA GLU A 110 -5.42 5.33 -15.46
C GLU A 110 -4.87 3.91 -15.40
N ASN A 111 -5.45 3.10 -14.53
CA ASN A 111 -5.04 1.73 -14.29
C ASN A 111 -6.26 0.82 -14.27
N LEU A 112 -6.10 -0.38 -14.81
CA LEU A 112 -7.07 -1.46 -14.75
C LEU A 112 -6.70 -2.44 -13.65
N LEU A 113 -7.71 -2.98 -12.99
CA LEU A 113 -7.58 -4.10 -12.07
C LEU A 113 -8.81 -4.99 -12.17
N PHE A 114 -8.67 -6.22 -11.69
CA PHE A 114 -9.76 -7.19 -11.63
C PHE A 114 -9.83 -7.76 -10.21
N LEU A 115 -11.04 -7.87 -9.65
CA LEU A 115 -11.26 -8.41 -8.31
C LEU A 115 -11.92 -9.78 -8.41
N GLY A 116 -11.26 -10.81 -7.89
CA GLY A 116 -11.88 -12.13 -7.78
C GLY A 116 -12.90 -12.18 -6.64
N ALA A 117 -13.95 -12.97 -6.79
CA ALA A 117 -14.90 -13.27 -5.75
C ALA A 117 -14.48 -14.49 -4.91
N CYS A 118 -14.89 -14.52 -3.65
CA CYS A 118 -14.81 -15.71 -2.79
C CYS A 118 -16.11 -15.89 -2.01
N SER A 119 -16.15 -16.85 -1.09
CA SER A 119 -17.33 -17.11 -0.25
C SER A 119 -17.66 -16.03 0.78
N GLU A 120 -16.80 -15.02 0.94
CA GLU A 120 -16.98 -13.91 1.89
C GLU A 120 -17.83 -12.81 1.27
N ARG A 121 -19.02 -12.57 1.83
CA ARG A 121 -20.00 -11.60 1.30
C ARG A 121 -19.47 -10.17 1.36
N ASP A 122 -18.86 -9.80 2.48
CA ASP A 122 -18.39 -8.44 2.75
C ASP A 122 -16.87 -8.40 2.53
N MET A 123 -16.47 -8.24 1.26
CA MET A 123 -15.07 -8.27 0.89
C MET A 123 -14.41 -6.91 1.12
N ARG A 124 -13.36 -6.89 1.95
CA ARG A 124 -12.51 -5.72 2.20
C ARG A 124 -11.22 -5.84 1.41
N TRP A 125 -10.91 -4.80 0.65
CA TRP A 125 -9.78 -4.73 -0.26
C TRP A 125 -8.85 -3.60 0.14
N GLN A 126 -7.56 -3.79 -0.16
CA GLN A 126 -6.54 -2.78 0.00
C GLN A 126 -5.73 -2.68 -1.28
N LEU A 127 -5.75 -1.49 -1.88
CA LEU A 127 -4.81 -1.09 -2.91
C LEU A 127 -3.50 -0.65 -2.26
N VAL A 128 -2.40 -1.28 -2.64
CA VAL A 128 -1.06 -0.97 -2.15
C VAL A 128 -0.26 -0.31 -3.26
N LEU A 129 0.19 0.92 -3.00
CA LEU A 129 0.94 1.73 -3.94
C LEU A 129 2.29 2.12 -3.33
N LEU A 130 3.39 1.85 -4.04
CA LEU A 130 4.72 2.36 -3.71
C LEU A 130 5.15 3.36 -4.77
N PHE A 131 5.33 4.60 -4.33
CA PHE A 131 5.89 5.68 -5.12
C PHE A 131 7.34 5.91 -4.69
N VAL A 132 8.24 6.05 -5.66
CA VAL A 132 9.66 6.30 -5.41
C VAL A 132 10.11 7.50 -6.21
N ASN A 133 10.76 8.46 -5.57
CA ASN A 133 11.44 9.54 -6.28
C ASN A 133 12.79 9.02 -6.79
N PRO A 134 13.02 8.89 -8.10
CA PRO A 134 14.26 8.32 -8.64
C PRO A 134 15.49 9.19 -8.40
N ALA A 135 15.32 10.49 -8.11
CA ALA A 135 16.43 11.40 -7.86
C ALA A 135 16.90 11.39 -6.40
N THR A 136 16.00 11.09 -5.45
CA THR A 136 16.31 11.16 -4.01
C THR A 136 16.16 9.82 -3.29
N GLU A 137 15.68 8.78 -3.98
CA GLU A 137 15.30 7.48 -3.41
C GLU A 137 14.25 7.59 -2.29
N ASP A 138 13.47 8.67 -2.28
CA ASP A 138 12.42 8.88 -1.28
C ASP A 138 11.23 7.98 -1.59
N GLU A 139 10.89 7.09 -0.66
CA GLU A 139 9.74 6.20 -0.76
C GLU A 139 8.48 6.81 -0.13
N LYS A 140 7.34 6.59 -0.77
CA LYS A 140 6.01 6.96 -0.29
C LYS A 140 5.07 5.77 -0.51
N ARG A 141 4.65 5.15 0.59
CA ARG A 141 3.67 4.06 0.58
C ARG A 141 2.28 4.63 0.84
N VAL A 142 1.35 4.32 -0.05
CA VAL A 142 -0.05 4.79 0.04
C VAL A 142 -0.99 3.59 -0.05
N PHE A 143 -2.01 3.59 0.80
CA PHE A 143 -3.00 2.53 0.87
C PHE A 143 -4.40 3.08 0.61
N PHE A 144 -5.10 2.54 -0.38
CA PHE A 144 -6.51 2.86 -0.58
C PHE A 144 -7.38 1.64 -0.24
N ASN A 145 -8.19 1.78 0.80
CA ASN A 145 -9.06 0.70 1.27
C ASN A 145 -10.48 0.90 0.72
N PHE A 146 -11.15 -0.19 0.37
CA PHE A 146 -12.53 -0.17 -0.12
C PHE A 146 -13.22 -1.51 0.13
N GLU A 147 -14.53 -1.55 -0.09
CA GLU A 147 -15.35 -2.73 0.18
C GLU A 147 -16.23 -3.04 -1.02
N THR A 148 -16.47 -4.32 -1.27
CA THR A 148 -17.43 -4.80 -2.26
C THR A 148 -18.39 -5.77 -1.59
N HIS A 149 -19.63 -5.81 -2.06
CA HIS A 149 -20.68 -6.69 -1.53
C HIS A 149 -21.27 -7.51 -2.68
N TYR A 150 -21.49 -8.81 -2.47
CA TYR A 150 -22.03 -9.72 -3.50
C TYR A 150 -23.17 -10.61 -2.99
#